data_AF-A0A929PKK9-F1
#
_entry.id   AF-A0A929PKK9-F1
#
_cell.length_a   1.000
_cell.length_b   1.000
_cell.length_c   1.000
_cell.angle_alpha   90.00
_cell.angle_beta   90.00
_cell.angle_gamma   90.00
#
_symmetry.space_group_name_H-M   'P 1'
#
loop_
_entity.id
_entity.type
_entity.pdbx_description
1 polymer ?
#
loop_
_entity_poly.entity_id
_entity_poly.type
_entity_poly.pdbx_seq_one_letter_code
_entity_poly.pdbx_strand_id
1 'polypeptide(L)'
;YENFKFCKIDVDQNPQTAMQYHIVSIPMQMFFNGGEKVDEILGAVPEHMIRSKVEEILNRFPADEKGRLTVILNSWIDQNKRHSEKFRKWTEKIENDGNYSHILQAVKEVEEVNERLYKVSIDL
;
A
#
# COMPACT_ATOMS: atom_id res chain seq x y z
N TYR A 1 -0.91 -4.85 -20.89
CA TYR A 1 -1.63 -4.27 -19.73
C TYR A 1 -3.13 -4.46 -19.89
N GLU A 2 -3.64 -5.69 -19.86
CA GLU A 2 -5.08 -5.95 -20.04
C GLU A 2 -5.92 -5.44 -18.87
N ASN A 3 -5.33 -5.40 -17.68
CA ASN A 3 -5.95 -4.95 -16.44
C ASN A 3 -5.67 -3.47 -16.11
N PHE A 4 -5.20 -2.67 -17.08
CA PHE A 4 -4.93 -1.25 -16.90
C PHE A 4 -5.56 -0.45 -18.05
N LYS A 5 -6.42 0.52 -17.72
CA LYS A 5 -7.11 1.34 -18.71
C LYS A 5 -6.39 2.67 -18.90
N PHE A 6 -5.94 2.93 -20.12
CA PHE A 6 -5.36 4.21 -20.50
C PHE A 6 -6.45 5.13 -21.05
N CYS A 7 -6.62 6.28 -20.40
CA CYS A 7 -7.61 7.28 -20.78
C CYS A 7 -6.88 8.59 -21.13
N LYS A 8 -7.39 9.32 -22.12
CA LYS A 8 -6.88 10.64 -22.50
C LYS A 8 -7.98 11.67 -22.32
N ILE A 9 -7.66 12.78 -21.67
CA ILE A 9 -8.53 13.94 -21.55
C ILE A 9 -7.83 15.13 -22.21
N ASP A 10 -8.56 15.82 -23.07
CA ASP A 10 -8.17 17.12 -23.59
C ASP A 10 -8.62 18.19 -22.57
N VAL A 11 -7.67 18.87 -21.94
CA VAL A 11 -7.95 19.84 -20.88
C VAL A 11 -8.60 21.12 -21.39
N ASP A 12 -8.35 21.49 -22.65
CA ASP A 12 -8.94 22.68 -23.28
C ASP A 12 -10.44 22.46 -23.53
N GLN A 13 -10.81 21.22 -23.88
CA GLN A 13 -12.22 20.83 -24.04
C GLN A 13 -12.91 20.49 -22.70
N ASN A 14 -12.16 20.29 -21.62
CA ASN A 14 -12.69 19.87 -20.32
C ASN A 14 -12.17 20.76 -19.15
N PRO A 15 -12.40 22.09 -19.20
CA PRO A 15 -11.79 23.03 -18.25
C PRO A 15 -12.27 22.84 -16.80
N GLN A 16 -13.53 22.42 -16.59
CA GLN A 16 -14.05 22.11 -15.26
C GLN A 16 -13.33 20.92 -14.62
N THR A 17 -13.08 19.86 -15.40
CA THR A 17 -12.32 18.69 -14.96
C THR A 17 -10.86 19.06 -14.69
N ALA A 18 -10.25 19.86 -15.55
CA ALA A 18 -8.89 20.36 -15.34
C ALA A 18 -8.78 21.16 -14.03
N MET A 19 -9.75 22.03 -13.74
CA MET A 19 -9.81 22.77 -12.48
C MET A 19 -10.03 21.85 -11.27
N GLN A 20 -10.97 20.89 -11.35
CA GLN A 20 -11.26 19.94 -10.28
C GLN A 20 -10.01 19.15 -9.88
N TYR A 21 -9.22 18.70 -10.86
CA TYR A 21 -7.99 17.96 -10.64
C TYR A 21 -6.74 18.83 -10.51
N HIS A 22 -6.90 20.16 -10.46
CA HIS A 22 -5.82 21.12 -10.29
C HIS A 22 -4.70 20.95 -11.34
N ILE A 23 -5.07 20.75 -12.60
CA ILE A 23 -4.12 20.59 -13.70
C ILE A 23 -3.47 21.95 -13.99
N VAL A 24 -2.22 22.11 -13.55
CA VAL A 24 -1.43 23.34 -13.71
C VAL A 24 -0.39 23.26 -14.84
N SER A 25 -0.05 22.05 -15.30
CA SER A 25 0.89 21.84 -16.39
C SER A 25 0.52 20.60 -17.20
N ILE A 26 0.96 20.56 -18.46
CA ILE A 26 0.77 19.44 -19.37
C ILE A 26 2.13 18.99 -19.95
N PRO A 27 2.32 17.69 -20.22
CA PRO A 27 1.41 16.58 -19.91
C PRO A 27 1.39 16.26 -18.42
N MET A 28 0.23 15.85 -17.90
CA MET A 28 0.05 15.34 -16.54
C MET A 28 -0.61 13.97 -16.62
N GLN A 29 -0.09 13.01 -15.87
CA GLN A 29 -0.63 11.66 -15.80
C GLN A 29 -1.13 11.42 -14.38
N MET A 30 -2.34 10.89 -14.24
CA MET A 30 -2.95 10.61 -12.95
C MET A 30 -3.40 9.15 -12.94
N PHE A 31 -3.16 8.47 -11.82
CA PHE A 31 -3.44 7.05 -11.65
C PHE A 31 -4.63 6.91 -10.71
N PHE A 32 -5.62 6.12 -11.10
CA PHE A 32 -6.85 5.93 -10.34
C PHE A 32 -7.08 4.46 -10.03
N ASN A 33 -7.56 4.18 -8.83
CA ASN A 33 -8.08 2.86 -8.44
C ASN A 33 -9.37 3.06 -7.63
N GLY A 34 -10.43 2.31 -7.94
CA GLY A 34 -11.70 2.42 -7.22
C GLY A 34 -12.38 3.80 -7.29
N GLY A 35 -12.02 4.64 -8.27
CA GLY A 35 -12.51 6.02 -8.40
C GLY A 35 -11.69 7.06 -7.63
N GLU A 36 -10.68 6.64 -6.86
CA GLU A 36 -9.79 7.54 -6.11
C GLU A 36 -8.45 7.70 -6.81
N LYS A 37 -7.88 8.92 -6.74
CA LYS A 37 -6.52 9.20 -7.24
C LYS A 37 -5.50 8.56 -6.29
N VAL A 38 -4.66 7.67 -6.82
CA VAL A 38 -3.66 6.93 -6.03
C VAL A 38 -2.22 7.34 -6.28
N ASP A 39 -1.96 8.03 -7.42
CA ASP A 39 -0.64 8.54 -7.78
C ASP A 39 -0.72 9.52 -8.97
N GLU A 40 0.38 10.20 -9.29
CA GLU A 40 0.51 11.09 -10.45
C GLU A 40 1.97 11.23 -10.94
N ILE A 41 2.12 11.63 -12.22
CA ILE A 41 3.38 12.06 -12.82
C ILE A 41 3.16 13.45 -13.41
N LEU A 42 3.97 14.41 -12.96
CA LEU A 42 3.97 15.77 -13.47
C LEU A 42 4.98 15.92 -14.61
N GLY A 43 4.51 16.43 -15.75
CA GLY A 43 5.36 16.75 -16.89
C GLY A 43 5.77 15.53 -17.72
N ALA A 44 6.61 15.80 -18.71
CA ALA A 44 7.16 14.77 -19.57
C ALA A 44 8.28 14.01 -18.85
N VAL A 45 8.20 12.69 -18.87
CA VAL A 45 9.22 11.79 -18.31
C VAL A 45 9.58 10.70 -19.32
N PRO A 46 10.75 10.06 -19.21
CA PRO A 46 11.10 8.92 -20.05
C PRO A 46 10.11 7.76 -19.90
N GLU A 47 9.93 6.98 -20.96
CA GLU A 47 8.97 5.87 -21.03
C GLU A 47 9.18 4.83 -19.92
N HIS A 48 10.43 4.50 -19.59
CA HIS A 48 10.74 3.53 -18.53
C HIS A 48 10.20 3.98 -17.15
N MET A 49 10.15 5.29 -16.87
CA MET A 49 9.58 5.78 -15.60
C MET A 49 8.07 5.59 -15.56
N ILE A 50 7.40 5.79 -16.69
CA ILE A 50 5.95 5.53 -16.82
C ILE A 50 5.67 4.04 -16.64
N ARG A 51 6.47 3.18 -17.29
CA ARG A 51 6.38 1.72 -17.17
C ARG A 51 6.52 1.25 -15.72
N SER A 52 7.57 1.71 -15.04
CA SER A 52 7.78 1.38 -13.63
C SER A 52 6.62 1.83 -12.74
N LYS A 53 6.05 3.03 -13.02
CA LYS A 53 4.88 3.51 -12.27
C LYS A 53 3.64 2.64 -12.51
N VAL A 54 3.37 2.23 -13.75
CA VAL A 54 2.24 1.32 -14.05
C VAL A 54 2.42 -0.03 -13.34
N GLU A 55 3.64 -0.59 -13.35
CA GLU A 55 3.94 -1.85 -12.66
C GLU A 55 3.79 -1.72 -11.14
N GLU A 56 4.26 -0.61 -10.55
CA GLU A 56 4.06 -0.30 -9.14
C GLU A 56 2.56 -0.26 -8.78
N ILE A 57 1.74 0.42 -9.59
CA ILE A 57 0.29 0.51 -9.36
C ILE A 57 -0.38 -0.85 -9.48
N LEU A 58 0.00 -1.68 -10.46
CA LEU A 58 -0.55 -3.04 -10.60
C LEU A 58 -0.17 -3.95 -9.42
N ASN A 59 1.03 -3.78 -8.86
CA ASN A 59 1.46 -4.51 -7.67
C ASN A 59 0.73 -4.03 -6.41
N ARG A 60 0.47 -2.72 -6.30
CA ARG A 60 -0.29 -2.13 -5.18
C ARG A 60 -1.78 -2.45 -5.25
N PHE A 61 -2.33 -2.57 -6.46
CA PHE A 61 -3.76 -2.80 -6.70
C PHE A 61 -4.00 -3.92 -7.74
N PRO A 62 -3.82 -5.20 -7.35
CA PRO A 62 -4.05 -6.32 -8.25
C PRO A 62 -5.49 -6.41 -8.73
N ALA A 63 -5.67 -6.88 -9.96
CA ALA A 63 -6.98 -7.03 -10.57
C ALA A 63 -7.70 -8.32 -10.14
N ASP A 64 -6.95 -9.38 -9.83
CA ASP A 64 -7.48 -10.67 -9.39
C ASP A 64 -7.63 -10.76 -7.86
N GLU A 65 -8.57 -11.61 -7.42
CA GLU A 65 -8.92 -11.77 -6.00
C GLU A 65 -7.75 -12.27 -5.15
N LYS A 66 -6.95 -13.18 -5.70
CA LYS A 66 -5.78 -13.75 -5.03
C LYS A 66 -4.73 -12.67 -4.77
N GLY A 67 -4.37 -11.89 -5.79
CA GLY A 67 -3.43 -10.78 -5.66
C GLY A 67 -3.89 -9.75 -4.63
N ARG A 68 -5.18 -9.39 -4.62
CA ARG A 68 -5.76 -8.48 -3.61
C ARG A 68 -5.61 -9.02 -2.20
N LEU A 69 -5.93 -10.31 -2.00
CA LEU A 69 -5.74 -10.99 -0.71
C LEU A 69 -4.26 -10.98 -0.30
N THR A 70 -3.35 -11.29 -1.22
CA THR A 70 -1.90 -11.28 -0.98
C THR A 70 -1.41 -9.90 -0.55
N VAL A 71 -1.87 -8.81 -1.19
CA VAL A 71 -1.50 -7.44 -0.81
C VAL A 71 -1.99 -7.11 0.61
N ILE A 72 -3.23 -7.44 0.95
CA ILE A 72 -3.80 -7.20 2.28
C ILE A 72 -3.02 -7.99 3.35
N LEU A 73 -2.78 -9.27 3.11
CA LEU A 73 -2.05 -10.15 4.04
C LEU A 73 -0.63 -9.66 4.25
N ASN A 74 0.11 -9.35 3.18
CA ASN A 74 1.48 -8.86 3.28
C ASN A 74 1.55 -7.53 4.03
N SER A 75 0.61 -6.61 3.76
CA SER A 75 0.51 -5.34 4.48
C SER A 75 0.25 -5.56 5.98
N TRP A 76 -0.70 -6.42 6.32
CA TRP A 76 -1.01 -6.78 7.71
C TRP A 76 0.18 -7.41 8.43
N ILE A 77 0.87 -8.35 7.79
CA ILE A 77 2.06 -9.02 8.36
C ILE A 77 3.19 -8.01 8.59
N ASP A 78 3.48 -7.13 7.64
CA ASP A 78 4.53 -6.10 7.78
C ASP A 78 4.21 -5.13 8.93
N GLN A 79 2.97 -4.65 9.03
CA GLN A 79 2.55 -3.79 10.14
C GLN A 79 2.68 -4.50 11.48
N ASN A 80 2.26 -5.77 11.55
CA ASN A 80 2.35 -6.54 12.77
C ASN A 80 3.80 -6.77 13.20
N LYS A 81 4.72 -7.07 12.27
CA LYS A 81 6.16 -7.16 12.59
C LYS A 81 6.68 -5.84 13.19
N ARG A 82 6.33 -4.70 12.60
CA ARG A 82 6.71 -3.37 13.12
C ARG A 82 6.12 -3.10 14.50
N HIS A 83 4.89 -3.52 14.76
CA HIS A 83 4.25 -3.37 16.06
C HIS A 83 4.88 -4.27 17.12
N SER A 84 5.15 -5.54 16.80
CA SER A 84 5.88 -6.48 17.66
C SER A 84 7.23 -5.95 18.09
N GLU A 85 8.02 -5.39 17.15
CA GLU A 85 9.29 -4.75 17.50
C GLU A 85 9.13 -3.56 18.45
N LYS A 86 8.10 -2.73 18.26
CA LYS A 86 7.80 -1.61 19.16
C LYS A 86 7.39 -2.11 20.55
N PHE A 87 6.60 -3.16 20.62
CA PHE A 87 6.22 -3.79 21.89
C PHE A 87 7.47 -4.31 22.59
N ARG A 88 8.30 -5.13 21.96
CA ARG A 88 9.54 -5.65 22.55
C ARG A 88 10.45 -4.56 23.13
N LYS A 89 10.63 -3.46 22.39
CA LYS A 89 11.42 -2.30 22.86
C LYS A 89 10.80 -1.61 24.07
N TRP A 90 9.48 -1.60 24.19
CA TRP A 90 8.78 -1.05 25.35
C TRP A 90 8.82 -2.00 26.53
N THR A 91 8.72 -3.31 26.30
CA THR A 91 8.71 -4.33 27.34
C THR A 91 10.06 -4.39 28.07
N GLU A 92 11.17 -4.30 27.33
CA GLU A 92 12.52 -4.17 27.89
C GLU A 92 12.68 -2.93 28.80
N LYS A 93 11.90 -1.85 28.57
CA LYS A 93 11.97 -0.63 29.40
C LYS A 93 11.15 -0.74 30.69
N ILE A 94 10.06 -1.50 30.67
CA ILE A 94 9.10 -1.60 31.79
C ILE A 94 9.37 -2.81 32.68
N GLU A 95 10.30 -3.72 32.34
CA GLU A 95 10.67 -4.87 33.18
C GLU A 95 11.14 -4.49 34.60
N ASN A 96 11.45 -3.21 34.87
CA ASN A 96 11.77 -2.69 36.19
C ASN A 96 10.56 -2.21 37.02
N ASP A 97 9.37 -2.04 36.44
CA ASP A 97 8.15 -1.56 37.11
C ASP A 97 6.99 -2.57 36.88
N GLY A 98 6.70 -3.36 37.91
CA GLY A 98 5.87 -4.57 37.80
C GLY A 98 4.42 -4.39 37.32
N ASN A 99 3.88 -5.52 36.83
CA ASN A 99 2.48 -5.86 36.48
C ASN A 99 2.01 -5.69 35.01
N TYR A 100 2.85 -6.05 34.04
CA TYR A 100 2.47 -6.11 32.62
C TYR A 100 2.44 -7.54 32.04
N SER A 101 2.53 -8.59 32.87
CA SER A 101 2.66 -9.99 32.43
C SER A 101 1.55 -10.45 31.47
N HIS A 102 0.31 -10.04 31.72
CA HIS A 102 -0.82 -10.37 30.84
C HIS A 102 -0.73 -9.68 29.47
N ILE A 103 -0.19 -8.46 29.41
CA ILE A 103 0.04 -7.73 28.15
C ILE A 103 1.19 -8.39 27.38
N LEU A 104 2.27 -8.77 28.07
CA LEU A 104 3.40 -9.50 27.48
C LEU A 104 2.94 -10.82 26.85
N GLN A 105 2.11 -11.57 27.58
CA GLN A 105 1.56 -12.83 27.11
C GLN A 105 0.68 -12.62 25.87
N ALA A 106 -0.20 -11.63 25.87
CA ALA A 106 -1.04 -11.32 24.71
C ALA A 106 -0.21 -10.88 23.48
N VAL A 107 0.84 -10.08 23.67
CA VAL A 107 1.76 -9.69 22.59
C VAL A 107 2.43 -10.92 21.99
N LYS A 108 2.91 -11.84 22.83
CA LYS A 108 3.53 -13.10 22.39
C LYS A 108 2.57 -13.97 21.58
N GLU A 109 1.32 -14.11 22.02
CA GLU A 109 0.28 -14.86 21.29
C GLU A 109 0.01 -14.25 19.91
N VAL A 110 -0.04 -12.92 19.81
CA VAL A 110 -0.19 -12.22 18.54
C VAL A 110 1.01 -12.47 17.62
N GLU A 111 2.25 -12.47 18.15
CA GLU A 111 3.45 -12.83 17.39
C GLU A 111 3.38 -14.25 16.83
N GLU A 112 2.97 -15.23 17.63
CA GLU A 112 2.81 -16.62 17.20
C GLU A 112 1.71 -16.78 16.12
N VAL A 113 0.62 -16.02 16.22
CA VAL A 113 -0.40 -15.95 15.15
C VAL A 113 0.18 -15.35 13.87
N ASN A 114 0.98 -14.29 13.96
CA ASN A 114 1.59 -13.63 12.80
C ASN A 114 2.57 -14.54 12.06
N GLU A 115 3.39 -15.31 12.78
CA GLU A 115 4.28 -16.30 12.17
C GLU A 115 3.51 -17.41 11.44
N ARG A 116 2.38 -17.85 11.99
CA ARG A 116 1.49 -18.81 11.31
C ARG A 116 0.88 -18.21 10.05
N LEU A 117 0.37 -16.98 10.13
CA LEU A 117 -0.17 -16.26 8.97
C LEU A 117 0.87 -16.08 7.87
N TYR A 118 2.11 -15.72 8.24
CA TYR A 118 3.21 -15.57 7.30
C TYR A 118 3.50 -16.88 6.56
N LYS A 119 3.56 -18.02 7.26
CA LYS A 119 3.77 -19.34 6.64
C LYS A 119 2.67 -19.68 5.64
N VAL A 120 1.40 -19.50 6.02
CA VAL A 120 0.26 -19.76 5.13
C VAL A 120 0.26 -18.81 3.93
N SER A 121 0.74 -17.57 4.09
CA SER A 121 0.81 -16.59 2.99
C SER A 121 1.84 -16.93 1.93
N ILE A 122 2.86 -17.73 2.24
CA ILE A 122 3.88 -18.17 1.25
C ILE A 122 3.25 -19.15 0.24
N ASP A 123 2.25 -19.91 0.67
CA ASP A 123 1.60 -20.94 -0.15
C ASP A 123 0.46 -20.37 -1.03
N LEU A 124 0.17 -19.07 -0.91
CA LEU A 124 -0.76 -18.32 -1.75
C LEU A 124 -0.06 -17.89 -3.04
#